data_AF-A0A5J5MH90-F1
#
_entry.id   AF-A0A5J5MH90-F1
#
_cell.length_a   1.000
_cell.length_b   1.000
_cell.length_c   1.000
_cell.angle_alpha   90.00
_cell.angle_beta   90.00
_cell.angle_gamma   90.00
#
_symmetry.space_group_name_H-M   'P 1'
#
loop_
_entity.id
_entity.type
_entity.pdbx_description
1 polymer ?
#
loop_
_entity_poly.entity_id
_entity_poly.type
_entity_poly.pdbx_seq_one_letter_code
_entity_poly.pdbx_strand_id
1 'polypeptide(L)'
;TSSHSPARRRYRILKEIRTLQKTTHLLLRKTPFCRLAREICVQFTRGVDFNWQAQALLALQEAAEAFLVHLFEDAYLLSLHAGRVTLFPKDVQLARRIRGIQEGLG
;
A
#
# COMPACT_ATOMS: atom_id res chain seq x y z
N THR A 1 19.77 -26.78 1.23
CA THR A 1 19.68 -26.10 2.54
C THR A 1 20.41 -24.75 2.46
N SER A 2 19.75 -23.69 1.98
CA SER A 2 20.42 -22.42 1.65
C SER A 2 20.45 -21.46 2.86
N SER A 3 21.44 -21.63 3.72
CA SER A 3 21.73 -20.74 4.84
C SER A 3 22.17 -19.35 4.33
N HIS A 4 21.21 -18.46 4.10
CA HIS A 4 21.51 -17.06 3.83
C HIS A 4 22.02 -16.39 5.11
N SER A 5 23.25 -15.88 5.08
CA SER A 5 23.82 -15.13 6.19
C SER A 5 22.97 -13.87 6.49
N PRO A 6 22.66 -13.59 7.78
CA PRO A 6 21.77 -12.48 8.16
C PRO A 6 22.18 -11.11 7.60
N ALA A 7 23.48 -10.87 7.47
CA ALA A 7 24.05 -9.63 6.91
C ALA A 7 23.67 -9.42 5.43
N ARG A 8 23.66 -10.49 4.63
CA ARG A 8 23.31 -10.43 3.20
C ARG A 8 21.84 -10.10 2.99
N ARG A 9 20.96 -10.60 3.87
CA ARG A 9 19.52 -10.28 3.86
C ARG A 9 19.28 -8.82 4.18
N ARG A 10 19.92 -8.28 5.22
CA ARG A 10 19.81 -6.87 5.61
C ARG A 10 20.30 -5.93 4.51
N TYR A 11 21.42 -6.25 3.87
CA TYR A 11 21.93 -5.47 2.74
C TYR A 11 20.92 -5.41 1.57
N ARG A 12 20.30 -6.55 1.22
CA ARG A 12 19.30 -6.60 0.14
C ARG A 12 18.08 -5.74 0.44
N ILE A 13 17.55 -5.81 1.67
CA ILE A 13 16.40 -5.00 2.10
C ILE A 13 16.73 -3.50 2.04
N LEU A 14 17.90 -3.10 2.54
CA LEU A 14 18.33 -1.70 2.49
C LEU A 14 18.61 -1.20 1.06
N LYS A 15 19.03 -2.08 0.15
CA LYS A 15 19.17 -1.75 -1.26
C LYS A 15 17.79 -1.54 -1.90
N GLU A 16 16.86 -2.43 -1.63
CA GLU A 16 15.49 -2.38 -2.14
C GLU A 16 14.75 -1.13 -1.67
N ILE A 17 14.79 -0.79 -0.38
CA ILE A 17 14.20 0.44 0.17
C ILE A 17 14.73 1.67 -0.58
N ARG A 18 16.05 1.78 -0.74
CA ARG A 18 16.67 2.92 -1.45
C ARG A 18 16.28 2.98 -2.92
N THR A 19 16.15 1.84 -3.58
CA THR A 19 15.70 1.78 -4.98
C THR A 19 14.26 2.23 -5.10
N LEU A 20 13.35 1.69 -4.27
CA LEU A 20 11.92 2.02 -4.32
C LEU A 20 11.66 3.49 -4.00
N GLN A 21 12.32 4.05 -2.98
CA GLN A 21 12.19 5.47 -2.63
C GLN A 21 12.75 6.43 -3.71
N LYS A 22 13.67 5.96 -4.56
CA LYS A 22 14.23 6.78 -5.65
C LYS A 22 13.33 6.82 -6.88
N THR A 23 12.48 5.81 -7.06
CA THR A 23 11.68 5.63 -8.28
C THR A 23 10.21 5.94 -8.02
N THR A 24 9.48 6.32 -9.06
CA THR A 24 8.06 6.71 -8.98
C THR A 24 7.13 5.80 -9.79
N HIS A 25 7.59 4.60 -10.14
CA HIS A 25 6.76 3.65 -10.89
C HIS A 25 5.69 3.04 -9.98
N LEU A 26 4.52 2.77 -10.55
CA LEU A 26 3.44 2.06 -9.84
C LEU A 26 3.90 0.65 -9.43
N LEU A 27 3.63 0.31 -8.17
CA LEU A 27 4.06 -0.93 -7.52
C LEU A 27 3.07 -2.06 -7.75
N LEU A 28 1.77 -1.76 -7.82
CA LEU A 28 0.72 -2.75 -8.10
C LEU A 28 0.62 -3.02 -9.59
N ARG A 29 0.37 -4.28 -9.94
CA ARG A 29 0.10 -4.64 -11.33
C ARG A 29 -1.23 -4.04 -11.76
N LYS A 30 -1.25 -3.41 -12.95
CA LYS A 30 -2.43 -2.71 -13.48
C LYS A 30 -3.63 -3.64 -13.71
N THR A 31 -3.42 -4.87 -14.21
CA THR A 31 -4.53 -5.78 -14.54
C THR A 31 -5.31 -6.26 -13.31
N PRO A 32 -4.68 -6.77 -12.22
CA PRO A 32 -5.39 -7.07 -10.98
C PRO A 32 -6.09 -5.86 -10.37
N PHE A 33 -5.43 -4.71 -10.34
CA PHE A 33 -6.03 -3.47 -9.81
C PHE A 33 -7.28 -3.05 -10.59
N CYS A 34 -7.23 -3.10 -11.92
CA CYS A 34 -8.37 -2.82 -12.79
C CYS A 34 -9.55 -3.77 -12.54
N ARG A 35 -9.29 -5.07 -12.36
CA ARG A 35 -10.34 -6.06 -12.03
C ARG A 35 -10.99 -5.73 -10.69
N LEU A 36 -10.20 -5.42 -9.67
CA LEU A 36 -10.70 -5.04 -8.35
C LEU A 36 -11.55 -3.77 -8.41
N ALA A 37 -11.08 -2.72 -9.10
CA ALA A 37 -11.82 -1.48 -9.23
C ALA A 37 -13.19 -1.68 -9.91
N ARG A 38 -13.25 -2.52 -10.95
CA ARG A 38 -14.49 -2.88 -11.63
C ARG A 38 -15.42 -3.70 -10.74
N GLU A 39 -14.89 -4.70 -10.04
CA GLU A 39 -15.67 -5.54 -9.12
C GLU A 39 -16.34 -4.69 -8.03
N ILE A 40 -15.60 -3.77 -7.41
CA ILE A 40 -16.14 -2.83 -6.42
C ILE A 40 -17.20 -1.93 -7.06
N CYS A 41 -16.94 -1.40 -8.26
CA CYS A 41 -17.90 -0.55 -8.97
C CYS A 41 -19.25 -1.25 -9.19
N VAL A 42 -19.25 -2.52 -9.61
CA VAL A 42 -20.46 -3.33 -9.84
C VAL A 42 -21.34 -3.44 -8.60
N GLN A 43 -20.74 -3.47 -7.40
CA GLN A 43 -21.49 -3.51 -6.14
C GLN A 43 -22.33 -2.25 -5.90
N PHE A 44 -21.90 -1.09 -6.43
CA PHE A 44 -22.61 0.18 -6.29
C PHE A 44 -23.57 0.47 -7.45
N THR A 45 -23.38 -0.19 -8.59
CA THR A 45 -24.13 0.10 -9.83
C THR A 45 -25.23 -0.91 -10.11
N ARG A 46 -25.61 -1.73 -9.12
CA ARG A 46 -26.68 -2.74 -9.21
C ARG A 46 -26.49 -3.71 -10.40
N GLY A 47 -25.25 -4.10 -10.68
CA GLY A 47 -24.94 -5.00 -11.80
C GLY A 47 -24.75 -4.32 -13.15
N VAL A 48 -24.73 -2.99 -13.22
CA VAL A 48 -24.43 -2.26 -14.46
C VAL A 48 -22.92 -2.12 -14.64
N ASP A 49 -22.39 -2.70 -15.73
CA ASP A 49 -20.99 -2.61 -16.09
C ASP A 49 -20.67 -1.26 -16.77
N PHE A 50 -19.98 -0.38 -16.05
CA PHE A 50 -19.50 0.89 -16.63
C PHE A 50 -18.21 0.72 -17.45
N ASN A 51 -18.11 1.54 -18.49
CA ASN A 51 -16.89 1.71 -19.24
C ASN A 51 -15.95 2.66 -18.49
N TRP A 52 -14.72 2.21 -18.26
CA TRP A 52 -13.69 2.99 -17.58
C TRP A 52 -12.71 3.57 -18.59
N GLN A 53 -12.44 4.87 -18.47
CA GLN A 53 -11.31 5.48 -19.15
C GLN A 53 -10.00 4.96 -18.58
N ALA A 54 -9.01 4.75 -19.44
CA ALA A 54 -7.68 4.30 -19.00
C ALA A 54 -7.05 5.29 -18.00
N GLN A 55 -7.21 6.59 -18.22
CA GLN A 55 -6.69 7.62 -17.33
C GLN A 55 -7.35 7.62 -15.95
N ALA A 56 -8.66 7.32 -15.87
CA ALA A 56 -9.37 7.23 -14.59
C ALA A 56 -8.83 6.09 -13.73
N LEU A 57 -8.55 4.92 -14.34
CA LEU A 57 -7.95 3.79 -13.63
C LEU A 57 -6.52 4.08 -13.16
N LEU A 58 -5.74 4.82 -13.96
CA LEU A 58 -4.39 5.25 -13.56
C LEU A 58 -4.44 6.22 -12.37
N ALA A 59 -5.30 7.24 -12.43
CA ALA A 59 -5.44 8.20 -11.34
C ALA A 59 -5.89 7.53 -10.03
N LEU A 60 -6.82 6.56 -10.12
CA LEU A 60 -7.28 5.80 -8.96
C LEU A 60 -6.13 4.95 -8.38
N GLN A 61 -5.31 4.34 -9.24
CA GLN A 61 -4.15 3.57 -8.80
C GLN A 61 -3.08 4.45 -8.15
N GLU A 62 -2.76 5.60 -8.74
CA GLU A 62 -1.81 6.56 -8.18
C GLU A 62 -2.24 7.03 -6.79
N ALA A 63 -3.51 7.42 -6.63
CA ALA A 63 -4.06 7.84 -5.34
C ALA A 63 -4.04 6.71 -4.30
N ALA A 64 -4.44 5.49 -4.68
CA ALA A 64 -4.48 4.34 -3.79
C ALA A 64 -3.07 3.93 -3.30
N GLU A 65 -2.08 3.88 -4.20
CA GLU A 65 -0.70 3.55 -3.82
C GLU A 65 -0.08 4.64 -2.95
N ALA A 66 -0.26 5.91 -3.30
CA ALA A 66 0.21 7.02 -2.48
C ALA A 66 -0.40 6.96 -1.07
N PHE A 67 -1.71 6.73 -0.96
CA PHE A 67 -2.37 6.58 0.33
C PHE A 67 -1.79 5.45 1.17
N LEU A 68 -1.61 4.26 0.58
CA LEU A 68 -1.07 3.10 1.29
C LEU A 68 0.37 3.30 1.74
N VAL A 69 1.22 3.93 0.92
CA VAL A 69 2.61 4.26 1.29
C VAL A 69 2.63 5.15 2.52
N HIS A 70 1.89 6.27 2.51
CA HIS A 70 1.85 7.17 3.67
C HIS A 70 1.26 6.47 4.91
N LEU A 71 0.24 5.62 4.74
CA LEU A 71 -0.34 4.88 5.87
C LEU A 71 0.68 3.91 6.48
N PHE A 72 1.50 3.26 5.67
CA PHE A 72 2.56 2.38 6.16
C PHE A 72 3.71 3.14 6.83
N GLU A 73 4.05 4.34 6.37
CA GLU A 73 5.02 5.20 7.03
C GLU A 73 4.58 5.53 8.46
N ASP A 74 3.33 5.98 8.63
CA ASP A 74 2.76 6.29 9.95
C ASP A 74 2.65 5.05 10.86
N ALA A 75 2.16 3.94 10.31
CA ALA A 75 2.07 2.68 11.06
C ALA A 75 3.46 2.15 11.47
N TYR A 76 4.49 2.42 10.67
CA TYR A 76 5.86 2.05 11.01
C TYR A 76 6.43 2.90 12.15
N LEU A 77 6.11 4.20 12.21
CA LEU A 77 6.45 5.04 13.36
C LEU A 77 5.87 4.49 14.67
N LEU A 78 4.62 3.99 14.64
CA LEU A 78 3.99 3.35 15.80
C LEU A 78 4.68 2.03 16.19
N SER A 79 5.15 1.27 15.20
CA SER A 79 5.92 0.04 15.44
C SER A 79 7.23 0.34 16.17
N LEU A 80 7.94 1.38 15.72
CA LEU A 80 9.17 1.88 16.34
C LEU A 80 8.92 2.44 17.75
N HIS A 81 7.82 3.18 17.94
CA HIS A 81 7.40 3.69 19.25
C HIS A 81 7.21 2.54 20.26
N ALA A 82 6.72 1.39 19.80
CA ALA A 82 6.57 0.19 20.62
C ALA A 82 7.86 -0.67 20.73
N GLY A 83 9.02 -0.15 20.33
CA GLY A 83 10.32 -0.84 20.41
C GLY A 83 10.50 -2.01 19.43
N ARG A 84 9.65 -2.11 18.39
CA ARG A 84 9.67 -3.20 17.40
C ARG A 84 10.15 -2.69 16.04
N VAL A 85 10.79 -3.58 15.28
CA VAL A 85 11.14 -3.34 13.86
C VAL A 85 10.12 -3.97 12.91
N THR A 86 9.38 -4.99 13.37
CA THR A 86 8.31 -5.63 12.59
C THR A 86 7.01 -4.87 12.78
N LEU A 87 6.35 -4.54 11.67
CA LEU A 87 5.03 -3.91 11.62
C LEU A 87 3.94 -4.95 11.81
N PHE A 88 2.95 -4.65 12.65
CA PHE A 88 1.82 -5.53 12.95
C PHE A 88 0.47 -4.88 12.58
N PRO A 89 -0.60 -5.67 12.40
CA PRO A 89 -1.92 -5.14 12.06
C PRO A 89 -2.45 -4.09 13.05
N LYS A 90 -2.12 -4.23 14.35
CA LYS A 90 -2.49 -3.26 15.39
C LYS A 90 -1.89 -1.87 15.16
N ASP A 91 -0.71 -1.79 14.54
CA ASP A 91 -0.04 -0.52 14.27
C ASP A 91 -0.77 0.22 13.13
N VAL A 92 -1.19 -0.50 12.09
CA VAL A 92 -2.01 0.04 10.99
C VAL A 92 -3.39 0.48 11.48
N GLN A 93 -4.05 -0.35 12.30
CA GLN A 93 -5.35 -0.02 12.88
C GLN A 93 -5.27 1.24 13.76
N LEU A 94 -4.20 1.38 14.56
CA LEU A 94 -3.98 2.55 15.38
C LEU A 94 -3.67 3.79 14.54
N ALA A 95 -2.86 3.68 13.48
CA ALA A 95 -2.59 4.78 12.55
C ALA A 95 -3.89 5.32 11.92
N ARG A 96 -4.75 4.42 11.42
CA ARG A 96 -6.07 4.81 10.88
C ARG A 96 -6.95 5.48 11.93
N ARG A 97 -6.91 5.00 13.18
CA ARG A 97 -7.70 5.58 14.28
C ARG A 97 -7.23 6.99 14.65
N ILE A 98 -5.92 7.23 14.65
CA ILE A 98 -5.32 8.53 15.00
C ILE A 98 -5.56 9.56 13.88
N ARG A 99 -5.44 9.15 12.61
CA ARG A 99 -5.78 10.00 11.45
C ARG A 99 -7.25 10.44 11.40
N GLY A 100 -8.11 9.82 12.21
CA GLY A 100 -9.52 10.17 12.28
C GLY A 100 -10.32 9.70 11.07
N ILE A 101 -11.56 10.19 10.95
CA ILE A 101 -12.53 9.68 9.98
C ILE A 101 -12.20 10.14 8.55
N GLN A 102 -11.68 11.36 8.37
CA GLN A 102 -11.44 11.95 7.06
C GLN A 102 -10.26 11.33 6.31
N GLU A 103 -9.18 10.96 7.00
CA GLU A 103 -7.97 10.41 6.37
C GLU A 103 -7.71 8.93 6.71
N GLY A 104 -8.36 8.39 7.74
CA GLY A 104 -8.10 7.05 8.23
C GLY A 104 -9.08 5.97 7.75
N LEU A 105 -10.37 6.30 7.64
CA LEU A 105 -11.40 5.29 7.39
C LEU A 105 -11.68 5.02 5.90
N GLY A 106 -11.40 5.99 5.03
CA GLY A 106 -11.81 5.93 3.62
C GLY A 106 -13.28 6.32 3.47
#